data_AF-A0A2V9BMJ9-F1
#
_entry.id   AF-A0A2V9BMJ9-F1
#
_cell.length_a   1.000
_cell.length_b   1.000
_cell.length_c   1.000
_cell.angle_alpha   90.00
_cell.angle_beta   90.00
_cell.angle_gamma   90.00
#
_symmetry.space_group_name_H-M   'P 1'
#
loop_
_entity.id
_entity.type
_entity.pdbx_description
1 polymer ?
#
loop_
_entity_poly.entity_id
_entity_poly.type
_entity_poly.pdbx_seq_one_letter_code
_entity_poly.pdbx_strand_id
1 'polypeptide(L)'
;PSSKTVPALYPEAPEFQLMPQVFATGFLVGLLEWTCIQAVNPHIDWPREQTVGTRVNVSHEAATPPGLEVAVRVKLIEVDGRRLVFDVEASDGVDIISRGTHERFVIDAERFTQKVKRKGEAAHG
;
A
#
# COMPACT_ATOMS: atom_id res chain seq x y z
N PRO A 1 -13.09 -9.20 3.47
CA PRO A 1 -14.49 -8.67 3.54
C PRO A 1 -14.93 -8.16 2.15
N SER A 2 -16.24 -8.01 1.91
CA SER A 2 -16.77 -7.52 0.62
C SER A 2 -16.36 -6.07 0.31
N SER A 3 -16.11 -5.25 1.33
CA SER A 3 -15.63 -3.86 1.18
C SER A 3 -14.20 -3.72 0.63
N LYS A 4 -13.52 -4.84 0.35
CA LYS A 4 -12.17 -4.87 -0.23
C LYS A 4 -12.12 -5.55 -1.60
N THR A 5 -13.27 -5.70 -2.25
CA THR A 5 -13.33 -6.31 -3.59
C THR A 5 -13.18 -5.27 -4.70
N VAL A 6 -12.98 -5.72 -5.94
CA VAL A 6 -12.83 -4.85 -7.11
C VAL A 6 -13.97 -3.82 -7.24
N PRO A 7 -15.27 -4.19 -7.16
CA PRO A 7 -16.36 -3.20 -7.24
C PRO A 7 -16.32 -2.12 -6.16
N ALA A 8 -15.70 -2.41 -5.01
CA ALA A 8 -15.59 -1.48 -3.89
C ALA A 8 -14.40 -0.51 -3.99
N LEU A 9 -13.50 -0.67 -4.97
CA LEU A 9 -12.31 0.17 -5.10
C LEU A 9 -12.65 1.58 -5.62
N TYR A 10 -13.47 1.64 -6.66
CA TYR A 10 -14.01 2.87 -7.26
C TYR A 10 -15.51 2.68 -7.52
N PRO A 11 -16.37 2.90 -6.49
CA PRO A 11 -17.81 2.67 -6.59
C PRO A 11 -18.50 3.52 -7.68
N GLU A 12 -17.89 4.64 -8.06
CA GLU A 12 -18.35 5.55 -9.10
C GLU A 12 -18.09 5.05 -10.54
N ALA A 13 -17.20 4.07 -10.72
CA ALA A 13 -16.77 3.60 -12.04
C ALA A 13 -17.63 2.41 -12.52
N PRO A 14 -18.44 2.54 -13.58
CA PRO A 14 -19.33 1.48 -14.06
C PRO A 14 -18.58 0.19 -14.43
N GLU A 15 -17.36 0.28 -14.95
CA GLU A 15 -16.54 -0.87 -15.31
C GLU A 15 -16.20 -1.71 -14.08
N PHE A 16 -15.81 -1.08 -12.97
CA PHE A 16 -15.52 -1.79 -11.72
C PHE A 16 -16.76 -2.47 -11.14
N GLN A 17 -17.95 -1.89 -11.35
CA GLN A 17 -19.21 -2.47 -10.87
C GLN A 17 -19.58 -3.79 -11.56
N LEU A 18 -19.10 -4.00 -12.80
CA LEU A 18 -19.35 -5.21 -13.56
C LEU A 18 -18.30 -6.31 -13.31
N MET A 19 -17.22 -5.99 -12.60
CA MET A 19 -16.12 -6.93 -12.36
C MET A 19 -16.41 -7.92 -11.22
N PRO A 20 -15.75 -9.10 -11.21
CA PRO A 20 -15.91 -10.08 -10.15
C PRO A 20 -15.59 -9.55 -8.75
N GLN A 21 -16.31 -10.07 -7.75
CA GLN A 21 -16.09 -9.74 -6.34
C GLN A 21 -14.89 -10.49 -5.75
N VAL A 22 -13.68 -10.10 -6.15
CA VAL A 22 -12.40 -10.62 -5.63
C VAL A 22 -11.57 -9.49 -5.05
N PHE A 23 -10.61 -9.80 -4.16
CA PHE A 23 -9.76 -8.82 -3.49
C PHE A 23 -9.05 -7.91 -4.50
N ALA A 24 -9.31 -6.61 -4.44
CA ALA A 24 -8.82 -5.70 -5.48
C ALA A 24 -7.31 -5.46 -5.34
N THR A 25 -6.59 -5.36 -6.47
CA THR A 25 -5.16 -5.04 -6.47
C THR A 25 -4.84 -3.76 -5.70
N GLY A 26 -5.69 -2.72 -5.78
CA GLY A 26 -5.49 -1.49 -5.01
C GLY A 26 -5.54 -1.71 -3.49
N PHE A 27 -6.42 -2.59 -3.01
CA PHE A 27 -6.49 -2.94 -1.59
C PHE A 27 -5.36 -3.88 -1.17
N LEU A 28 -4.92 -4.79 -2.04
CA LEU A 28 -3.72 -5.60 -1.83
C LEU A 28 -2.49 -4.69 -1.65
N VAL A 29 -2.26 -3.73 -2.56
CA VAL A 29 -1.15 -2.77 -2.45
C VAL A 29 -1.24 -2.00 -1.14
N GLY A 30 -2.42 -1.49 -0.77
CA GLY A 30 -2.61 -0.82 0.52
C GLY A 30 -2.30 -1.71 1.72
N LEU A 31 -2.59 -3.01 1.65
CA LEU A 31 -2.25 -3.97 2.70
C LEU A 31 -0.73 -4.19 2.79
N LEU A 32 -0.04 -4.37 1.66
CA LEU A 32 1.43 -4.47 1.60
C LEU A 32 2.10 -3.22 2.19
N GLU A 33 1.61 -2.05 1.80
CA GLU A 33 2.08 -0.76 2.32
C GLU A 33 1.90 -0.64 3.82
N TRP A 34 0.74 -1.04 4.33
CA TRP A 34 0.43 -0.99 5.75
C TRP A 34 1.36 -1.88 6.57
N THR A 35 1.66 -3.09 6.09
CA THR A 35 2.63 -3.97 6.74
C THR A 35 4.04 -3.37 6.73
N CYS A 36 4.47 -2.73 5.64
CA CYS A 36 5.74 -1.99 5.61
C CYS A 36 5.77 -0.83 6.62
N ILE A 37 4.67 -0.07 6.76
CA ILE A 37 4.55 1.01 7.75
C ILE A 37 4.70 0.45 9.16
N GLN A 38 3.97 -0.62 9.49
CA GLN A 38 4.07 -1.27 10.80
C GLN A 38 5.48 -1.77 11.10
N ALA A 39 6.17 -2.30 10.11
CA ALA A 39 7.56 -2.75 10.25
C ALA A 39 8.54 -1.60 10.51
N VAL A 40 8.27 -0.38 10.02
CA VAL A 40 9.17 0.78 10.16
C VAL A 40 8.89 1.61 11.40
N ASN A 41 7.62 1.78 11.79
CA ASN A 41 7.22 2.70 12.87
C ASN A 41 8.05 2.57 14.17
N PRO A 42 8.43 1.36 14.64
CA PRO A 42 9.27 1.22 15.85
C PRO A 42 10.71 1.74 15.71
N HIS A 43 11.15 2.07 14.49
CA HIS A 43 12.53 2.42 14.16
C HIS A 43 12.71 3.89 13.72
N ILE A 44 11.64 4.67 13.71
CA ILE A 44 11.66 6.11 13.39
C ILE A 44 11.02 6.90 14.52
N ASP A 45 11.16 8.23 14.51
CA ASP A 45 10.52 9.10 15.51
C ASP A 45 9.01 9.26 15.25
N TRP A 46 8.27 8.15 15.29
CA TRP A 46 6.84 8.12 15.06
C TRP A 46 6.08 8.77 16.25
N PRO A 47 5.09 9.66 16.01
CA PRO A 47 4.46 9.98 14.72
C PRO A 47 5.01 11.22 14.00
N ARG A 48 6.08 11.85 14.49
CA ARG A 48 6.68 13.04 13.87
C ARG A 48 7.31 12.70 12.52
N GLU A 49 8.04 11.59 12.47
CA GLU A 49 8.49 10.94 11.25
C GLU A 49 7.48 9.90 10.80
N GLN A 50 7.22 9.87 9.50
CA GLN A 50 6.31 8.93 8.84
C GLN A 50 6.95 8.45 7.55
N THR A 51 6.31 7.49 6.87
CA THR A 51 6.77 7.05 5.55
C THR A 51 5.69 7.18 4.49
N VAL A 52 6.09 7.61 3.29
CA VAL A 52 5.23 7.64 2.10
C VAL A 52 5.76 6.65 1.06
N GLY A 53 4.87 5.91 0.41
CA GLY A 53 5.23 5.03 -0.70
C GLY A 53 5.66 5.85 -1.93
N THR A 54 6.76 5.48 -2.55
CA THR A 54 7.30 6.16 -3.75
C THR A 54 7.32 5.26 -4.97
N ARG A 55 7.34 3.93 -4.78
CA ARG A 55 7.27 2.96 -5.87
C ARG A 55 6.66 1.65 -5.38
N VAL A 56 5.73 1.11 -6.15
CA VAL A 56 5.22 -0.24 -5.98
C VAL A 56 5.47 -1.02 -7.27
N ASN A 57 6.06 -2.21 -7.16
CA ASN A 57 6.25 -3.13 -8.27
C ASN A 57 5.99 -4.54 -7.78
N VAL A 58 4.76 -5.00 -7.93
CA VAL A 58 4.31 -6.30 -7.45
C VAL A 58 3.45 -7.01 -8.48
N SER A 59 3.52 -8.34 -8.49
CA SER A 59 2.55 -9.20 -9.17
C SER A 59 1.24 -9.28 -8.38
N HIS A 60 0.15 -9.63 -9.07
CA HIS A 60 -1.07 -10.14 -8.43
C HIS A 60 -1.41 -11.46 -9.13
N GLU A 61 -0.94 -12.56 -8.54
CA GLU A 61 -0.78 -13.87 -9.19
C GLU A 61 -2.03 -14.73 -9.13
N ALA A 62 -2.86 -14.55 -8.10
CA ALA A 62 -4.09 -15.32 -7.88
C ALA A 62 -5.19 -14.44 -7.29
N ALA A 63 -6.44 -14.79 -7.57
CA ALA A 63 -7.60 -14.04 -7.10
C ALA A 63 -8.10 -14.57 -5.75
N THR A 64 -8.27 -13.69 -4.78
CA THR A 64 -8.75 -14.05 -3.44
C THR A 64 -10.23 -13.70 -3.26
N PRO A 65 -11.15 -14.65 -3.07
CA PRO A 65 -12.54 -14.36 -2.74
C PRO A 65 -12.70 -13.84 -1.29
N PRO A 66 -13.80 -13.12 -0.98
CA PRO A 66 -14.10 -12.74 0.39
C PRO A 66 -14.20 -13.94 1.35
N GLY A 67 -13.63 -13.80 2.55
CA GLY A 67 -13.69 -14.80 3.61
C GLY A 67 -12.35 -15.46 3.92
N LEU A 68 -11.40 -15.39 2.98
CA LEU A 68 -10.02 -15.84 3.22
C LEU A 68 -9.23 -14.81 4.03
N GLU A 69 -8.25 -15.31 4.78
CA GLU A 69 -7.28 -14.50 5.52
C GLU A 69 -6.05 -14.26 4.65
N VAL A 70 -5.69 -12.99 4.45
CA VAL A 70 -4.49 -12.63 3.69
C VAL A 70 -3.35 -12.32 4.66
N ALA A 71 -2.31 -13.13 4.62
CA ALA A 71 -1.07 -12.91 5.35
C ALA A 71 -0.04 -12.20 4.46
N VAL A 72 0.54 -11.11 4.97
CA VAL A 72 1.60 -10.36 4.30
C VAL A 72 2.91 -10.51 5.06
N ARG A 73 3.99 -10.77 4.31
CA ARG A 73 5.36 -10.72 4.81
C ARG A 73 6.12 -9.62 4.09
N VAL A 74 6.91 -8.87 4.84
CA VAL A 74 7.78 -7.84 4.30
C VAL A 74 9.17 -7.98 4.90
N LYS A 75 10.19 -7.69 4.10
CA LYS A 75 11.58 -7.67 4.54
C LYS A 75 12.23 -6.39 4.02
N LEU A 76 12.77 -5.57 4.91
CA LEU A 76 13.61 -4.44 4.51
C LEU A 76 14.91 -4.99 3.91
N ILE A 77 15.13 -4.74 2.62
CA ILE A 77 16.29 -5.23 1.87
C ILE A 77 17.31 -4.14 1.57
N GLU A 78 16.94 -2.87 1.68
CA GLU A 78 17.85 -1.74 1.46
C GLU A 78 17.46 -0.52 2.30
N VAL A 79 18.47 0.18 2.82
CA VAL A 79 18.36 1.51 3.44
C VAL A 79 19.39 2.43 2.80
N ASP A 80 18.93 3.46 2.12
CA ASP A 80 19.76 4.49 1.50
C ASP A 80 19.29 5.87 1.98
N GLY A 81 19.93 6.36 3.05
CA GLY A 81 19.51 7.58 3.75
C GLY A 81 18.08 7.48 4.27
N ARG A 82 17.15 8.18 3.62
CA ARG A 82 15.71 8.16 3.96
C ARG A 82 14.90 7.19 3.10
N ARG A 83 15.51 6.58 2.09
CA ARG A 83 14.87 5.63 1.18
C ARG A 83 14.97 4.23 1.76
N LEU A 84 13.86 3.51 1.73
CA LEU A 84 13.70 2.16 2.23
C LEU A 84 13.13 1.28 1.12
N VAL A 85 13.74 0.13 0.85
CA VAL A 85 13.21 -0.85 -0.10
C VAL A 85 12.84 -2.13 0.63
N PHE A 86 11.62 -2.59 0.39
CA PHE A 86 11.09 -3.82 0.92
C PHE A 86 10.92 -4.85 -0.18
N ASP A 87 11.32 -6.09 0.11
CA ASP A 87 10.78 -7.27 -0.55
C ASP A 87 9.46 -7.64 0.13
N VAL A 88 8.42 -7.92 -0.65
CA VAL A 88 7.06 -8.13 -0.16
C VAL A 88 6.43 -9.37 -0.78
N GLU A 89 5.68 -10.11 0.03
CA GLU A 89 4.91 -11.27 -0.40
C GLU A 89 3.56 -11.31 0.34
N ALA A 90 2.50 -11.72 -0.36
CA ALA A 90 1.19 -11.98 0.23
C ALA A 90 0.67 -13.37 -0.15
N SER A 91 -0.05 -14.01 0.77
CA SER A 91 -0.73 -15.29 0.57
C SER A 91 -2.11 -15.25 1.22
N ASP A 92 -3.10 -15.94 0.64
CA ASP A 92 -4.44 -16.08 1.21
C ASP A 92 -4.67 -17.42 1.95
N GLY A 93 -3.59 -18.15 2.22
CA GLY A 93 -3.61 -19.47 2.85
C GLY A 93 -3.82 -20.63 1.87
N VAL A 94 -4.21 -20.33 0.63
CA VAL A 94 -4.32 -21.31 -0.47
C VAL A 94 -3.19 -21.07 -1.46
N ASP A 95 -3.10 -19.85 -1.98
CA ASP A 95 -2.13 -19.46 -3.00
C ASP A 95 -1.17 -18.37 -2.49
N ILE A 96 -0.03 -18.23 -3.17
CA ILE A 96 0.71 -16.97 -3.13
C ILE A 96 0.03 -16.02 -4.11
N ILE A 97 -0.44 -14.89 -3.59
CA ILE A 97 -1.27 -13.95 -4.36
C ILE A 97 -0.46 -12.77 -4.87
N SER A 98 0.71 -12.48 -4.29
CA SER A 98 1.53 -11.34 -4.71
C SER A 98 2.98 -11.49 -4.28
N ARG A 99 3.90 -11.04 -5.13
CA ARG A 99 5.32 -10.86 -4.81
C ARG A 99 5.86 -9.60 -5.47
N GLY A 100 6.90 -9.01 -4.89
CA GLY A 100 7.69 -7.99 -5.54
C GLY A 100 8.33 -7.02 -4.56
N THR A 101 8.42 -5.76 -4.93
CA THR A 101 9.11 -4.75 -4.12
C THR A 101 8.25 -3.53 -3.85
N HIS A 102 8.45 -2.93 -2.69
CA HIS A 102 7.83 -1.68 -2.29
C HIS A 102 8.87 -0.69 -1.76
N GLU A 103 8.89 0.53 -2.28
CA GLU A 103 9.79 1.60 -1.85
C GLU A 103 9.04 2.62 -0.98
N ARG A 104 9.67 3.02 0.13
CA ARG A 104 9.17 4.05 1.04
C ARG A 104 10.23 5.11 1.31
N PHE A 105 9.79 6.34 1.54
CA PHE A 105 10.64 7.43 2.01
C PHE A 105 10.22 7.90 3.39
N VAL A 106 11.18 8.02 4.31
CA VAL A 106 10.97 8.68 5.62
C VAL A 106 10.83 10.19 5.42
N ILE A 107 9.79 10.76 5.99
CA ILE A 107 9.44 12.18 5.91
C ILE A 107 9.19 12.77 7.30
N ASP A 108 9.38 14.08 7.42
CA ASP A 108 8.80 14.85 8.52
C ASP A 108 7.34 15.18 8.16
N ALA A 109 6.40 14.72 8.98
CA ALA A 109 4.98 14.75 8.65
C ALA A 109 4.45 16.18 8.46
N GLU A 110 4.79 17.09 9.39
CA GLU A 110 4.33 18.47 9.35
C GLU A 110 4.84 19.19 8.10
N ARG A 111 6.16 19.13 7.85
CA ARG A 111 6.76 19.76 6.66
C ARG A 111 6.17 19.22 5.37
N PHE A 112 5.92 17.91 5.30
CA PHE A 112 5.32 17.28 4.12
C PHE A 112 3.88 17.76 3.90
N THR A 113 3.05 17.79 4.95
CA THR A 113 1.67 18.30 4.87
C THR A 113 1.63 19.75 4.41
N GLN A 114 2.50 20.62 4.93
CA GLN A 114 2.56 22.02 4.49
C GLN A 114 2.97 22.15 3.02
N LYS A 115 3.86 21.29 2.52
CA LYS A 115 4.22 21.23 1.10
C LYS A 115 3.03 20.82 0.22
N VAL A 116 2.25 19.82 0.66
CA VAL A 116 1.03 19.38 -0.06
C VAL A 116 -0.03 20.48 -0.10
N LYS A 117 -0.28 21.17 1.02
CA LYS A 117 -1.23 22.30 1.08
C LYS A 117 -0.91 23.40 0.08
N ARG A 118 0.35 23.88 0.08
CA ARG A 118 0.81 24.91 -0.87
C ARG A 118 0.65 24.49 -2.34
N LYS A 119 0.86 23.22 -2.66
CA LYS A 119 0.62 22.69 -4.01
C LYS A 119 -0.87 22.76 -4.39
N GLY A 120 -1.76 22.44 -3.46
CA GLY A 120 -3.20 22.56 -3.64
C GLY A 120 -3.63 24.01 -3.88
N GLU A 121 -3.15 24.95 -3.07
CA GLU A 121 -3.45 26.39 -3.21
C GLU A 121 -3.00 26.92 -4.58
N ALA A 122 -1.78 26.59 -5.01
CA ALA A 122 -1.25 27.02 -6.32
C ALA A 122 -1.98 26.41 -7.54
N ALA A 123 -2.74 25.32 -7.36
CA ALA A 123 -3.51 24.70 -8.44
C ALA A 123 -4.94 25.29 -8.57
N HIS A 124 -5.42 26.01 -7.55
CA HIS A 124 -6.78 26.56 -7.49
C HIS A 124 -6.81 28.10 -7.44
N GLY A 125 -5.66 28.76 -7.42
CA GLY A 125 -5.52 30.21 -7.55
C GLY A 125 -5.02 30.60 -8.93
#